data_AF-A0A820KJE0-F1
#
_entry.id   AF-A0A820KJE0-F1
#
_cell.length_a   1.000
_cell.length_b   1.000
_cell.length_c   1.000
_cell.angle_alpha   90.00
_cell.angle_beta   90.00
_cell.angle_gamma   90.00
#
_symmetry.space_group_name_H-M   'P 1'
#
loop_
_entity.id
_entity.type
_entity.pdbx_description
1 polymer ?
#
loop_
_entity_poly.entity_id
_entity_poly.type
_entity_poly.pdbx_seq_one_letter_code
_entity_poly.pdbx_strand_id
1 'polypeptide(L)'
;MVSVYFANISARSYGASSDSAGSIEFTLSVHSLIKILPASKEYFYEITSDGRGRYKFNDNIPPRSTKCIRFEIALDANAVNQYYEHLFWNINLLLRDVLIENHRNNIRVVPTFIPKIHTDVLLVTNAHVGRSEFLAYQNLFRLFKYSNQTWDIERYGAFHNPELIWLNTTELIIFIYSKPESTFQTMKSDLFLQHMKSSENAGFICIGAGLPMELDFGLFDYNNLQFIDD
;
A
#
# COMPACT_ATOMS: atom_id res chain seq x y z
N MET A 1 7.10 4.32 -9.49
CA MET A 1 7.99 5.51 -9.52
C MET A 1 8.15 6.04 -8.11
N VAL A 2 9.36 6.43 -7.72
CA VAL A 2 9.66 7.07 -6.43
C VAL A 2 10.11 8.50 -6.70
N SER A 3 9.42 9.48 -6.11
CA SER A 3 9.77 10.91 -6.21
C SER A 3 10.38 11.38 -4.90
N VAL A 4 11.54 12.04 -4.98
CA VAL A 4 12.30 12.55 -3.84
C VAL A 4 12.37 14.05 -3.92
N TYR A 5 11.94 14.74 -2.88
CA TYR A 5 11.98 16.19 -2.81
C TYR A 5 13.06 16.63 -1.82
N PHE A 6 13.87 17.59 -2.25
CA PHE A 6 14.93 18.19 -1.46
C PHE A 6 14.74 19.69 -1.40
N ALA A 7 14.65 20.25 -0.20
CA ALA A 7 14.60 21.70 0.00
C ALA A 7 15.96 22.21 0.49
N ASN A 8 16.60 23.07 -0.30
CA ASN A 8 17.77 23.81 0.14
C ASN A 8 17.34 24.96 1.06
N ILE A 9 17.29 24.71 2.37
CA ILE A 9 16.94 25.72 3.37
C ILE A 9 18.08 26.70 3.71
N SER A 10 19.26 26.51 3.13
CA SER A 10 20.42 27.35 3.44
C SER A 10 20.41 28.67 2.64
N ALA A 11 21.28 29.60 3.04
CA ALA A 11 21.57 30.82 2.29
C ALA A 11 22.60 30.61 1.17
N ARG A 12 23.14 29.38 1.00
CA ARG A 12 24.17 29.03 0.01
C ARG A 12 23.59 28.13 -1.06
N SER A 13 24.23 28.11 -2.22
CA SER A 13 23.89 27.15 -3.28
C SER A 13 24.74 25.88 -3.18
N TYR A 14 24.24 24.77 -3.70
CA TYR A 14 24.91 23.46 -3.70
C TYR A 14 24.82 22.76 -5.07
N GLY A 15 25.51 21.63 -5.28
CA GLY A 15 25.31 20.75 -6.45
C GLY A 15 26.20 21.03 -7.66
N ALA A 16 26.66 22.28 -7.89
CA ALA A 16 27.42 22.64 -9.09
C ALA A 16 28.95 22.69 -8.93
N SER A 17 29.55 21.92 -8.02
CA SER A 17 31.01 21.96 -7.83
C SER A 17 31.70 20.79 -8.54
N SER A 18 32.65 21.11 -9.43
CA SER A 18 33.62 20.15 -10.00
C SER A 18 34.51 19.54 -8.94
N ASP A 19 34.73 20.26 -7.84
CA ASP A 19 35.44 19.78 -6.66
C ASP A 19 34.46 19.23 -5.62
N SER A 20 34.87 18.23 -4.85
CA SER A 20 34.07 17.52 -3.84
C SER A 20 33.47 18.40 -2.72
N ALA A 21 33.78 19.69 -2.66
CA ALA A 21 33.40 20.60 -1.58
C ALA A 21 31.92 21.05 -1.59
N GLY A 22 31.14 20.75 -2.63
CA GLY A 22 29.71 21.12 -2.74
C GLY A 22 28.83 20.05 -3.39
N SER A 23 29.35 18.84 -3.56
CA SER A 23 28.63 17.73 -4.19
C SER A 23 27.47 17.28 -3.31
N ILE A 24 26.29 17.22 -3.92
CA ILE A 24 25.10 16.60 -3.33
C ILE A 24 24.78 15.36 -4.15
N GLU A 25 24.54 14.26 -3.44
CA GLU A 25 24.21 12.97 -4.02
C GLU A 25 23.01 12.35 -3.30
N PHE A 26 22.12 11.74 -4.07
CA PHE A 26 21.11 10.83 -3.57
C PHE A 26 21.48 9.40 -3.89
N THR A 27 21.46 8.51 -2.90
CA THR A 27 21.50 7.07 -3.14
C THR A 27 20.17 6.45 -2.74
N LEU A 28 19.51 5.78 -3.69
CA LEU A 28 18.38 4.91 -3.45
C LEU A 28 18.88 3.47 -3.28
N SER A 29 18.49 2.82 -2.19
CA SER A 29 18.66 1.38 -1.98
C SER A 29 17.29 0.74 -1.81
N VAL A 30 17.03 -0.38 -2.49
CA VAL A 30 15.73 -1.05 -2.47
C VAL A 30 15.86 -2.53 -2.08
N HIS A 31 14.76 -3.12 -1.63
CA HIS A 31 14.64 -4.56 -1.40
C HIS A 31 14.97 -5.36 -2.67
N SER A 32 15.44 -6.61 -2.53
CA SER A 32 15.83 -7.49 -3.65
C SER A 32 14.71 -7.79 -4.65
N LEU A 33 13.45 -7.58 -4.24
CA LEU A 33 12.25 -7.75 -5.06
C LEU A 33 11.78 -6.45 -5.73
N ILE A 34 12.54 -5.37 -5.58
CA ILE A 34 12.31 -4.10 -6.26
C ILE A 34 13.50 -3.88 -7.19
N LYS A 35 13.22 -3.63 -8.46
CA LYS A 35 14.23 -3.30 -9.46
C LYS A 35 14.20 -1.81 -9.74
N ILE A 36 15.37 -1.20 -9.77
CA ILE A 36 15.53 0.16 -10.27
C ILE A 36 15.66 0.04 -11.79
N LEU A 37 14.80 0.73 -12.53
CA LEU A 37 14.79 0.71 -13.98
C LEU A 37 15.77 1.75 -14.54
N PRO A 38 16.26 1.62 -15.77
CA PRO A 38 17.06 2.66 -16.41
C PRO A 38 16.30 3.98 -16.49
N ALA A 39 17.00 5.10 -16.31
CA ALA A 39 16.35 6.41 -16.30
C ALA A 39 15.77 6.78 -17.68
N SER A 40 14.58 7.37 -17.70
CA SER A 40 13.99 7.98 -18.90
C SER A 40 14.70 9.31 -19.23
N LYS A 41 14.50 9.81 -20.47
CA LYS A 41 15.23 10.97 -21.03
C LYS A 41 15.20 12.26 -20.18
N GLU A 42 14.31 12.36 -19.21
CA GLU A 42 14.14 13.54 -18.34
C GLU A 42 14.99 13.49 -17.05
N TYR A 43 15.54 12.33 -16.67
CA TYR A 43 16.28 12.16 -15.41
C TYR A 43 17.55 11.34 -15.64
N PHE A 44 18.66 11.69 -14.98
CA PHE A 44 19.93 10.97 -15.12
C PHE A 44 20.37 10.43 -13.76
N TYR A 45 20.08 9.16 -13.47
CA TYR A 45 20.69 8.43 -12.36
C TYR A 45 21.45 7.21 -12.90
N GLU A 46 22.49 6.82 -12.16
CA GLU A 46 23.31 5.64 -12.43
C GLU A 46 22.82 4.47 -11.57
N ILE A 47 22.68 3.28 -12.16
CA ILE A 47 22.44 2.05 -11.42
C ILE A 47 23.81 1.48 -11.05
N THR A 48 24.14 1.48 -9.76
CA THR A 48 25.47 1.10 -9.26
C THR A 48 25.56 -0.38 -8.90
N SER A 49 24.43 -1.00 -8.56
CA SER A 49 24.29 -2.44 -8.36
C SER A 49 22.82 -2.83 -8.47
N ASP A 50 22.55 -4.15 -8.48
CA ASP A 50 21.19 -4.66 -8.27
C ASP A 50 20.62 -4.04 -6.98
N GLY A 51 19.52 -3.31 -7.13
CA GLY A 51 18.84 -2.63 -6.04
C GLY A 51 19.48 -1.34 -5.52
N ARG A 52 20.49 -0.76 -6.20
CA ARG A 52 21.04 0.56 -5.84
C ARG A 52 21.16 1.53 -7.01
N GLY A 53 20.61 2.71 -6.82
CA GLY A 53 20.65 3.83 -7.76
C GLY A 53 21.30 5.05 -7.13
N ARG A 54 22.03 5.82 -7.94
CA ARG A 54 22.74 7.02 -7.53
C ARG A 54 22.36 8.18 -8.45
N TYR A 55 21.97 9.30 -7.87
CA TYR A 55 21.78 10.56 -8.59
C TYR A 55 22.74 11.60 -8.02
N LYS A 56 23.61 12.14 -8.86
CA LYS A 56 24.50 13.26 -8.51
C LYS A 56 24.00 14.52 -9.19
N PHE A 57 23.81 15.59 -8.43
CA PHE A 57 23.48 16.88 -9.04
C PHE A 57 24.69 17.39 -9.82
N ASN A 58 24.45 17.80 -11.05
CA ASN A 58 25.44 18.47 -11.91
C ASN A 58 25.10 19.95 -12.08
N ASP A 59 23.90 20.35 -11.67
CA ASP A 59 23.36 21.70 -11.71
C ASP A 59 23.37 22.37 -10.33
N ASN A 60 23.37 23.71 -10.34
CA ASN A 60 23.35 24.48 -9.11
C ASN A 60 21.95 24.42 -8.51
N ILE A 61 21.87 24.17 -7.21
CA ILE A 61 20.65 24.20 -6.40
C ILE A 61 20.64 25.52 -5.64
N PRO A 62 19.85 26.52 -6.08
CA PRO A 62 19.85 27.84 -5.45
C PRO A 62 19.44 27.81 -3.97
N PRO A 63 19.82 28.82 -3.18
CA PRO A 63 19.27 29.02 -1.84
C PRO A 63 17.75 29.06 -1.87
N ARG A 64 17.10 28.52 -0.84
CA ARG A 64 15.64 28.54 -0.66
C ARG A 64 14.86 27.91 -1.83
N SER A 65 15.46 26.96 -2.53
CA SER A 65 14.82 26.25 -3.65
C SER A 65 14.51 24.79 -3.30
N THR A 66 13.58 24.20 -4.04
CA THR A 66 13.24 22.77 -3.94
C THR A 66 13.56 22.07 -5.25
N LYS A 67 14.21 20.91 -5.17
CA LYS A 67 14.49 20.03 -6.31
C LYS A 67 13.74 18.72 -6.13
N CYS A 68 13.34 18.12 -7.25
CA CYS A 68 12.70 16.80 -7.29
C CYS A 68 13.53 15.87 -8.17
N ILE A 69 13.77 14.65 -7.68
CA ILE A 69 14.39 13.56 -8.43
C ILE A 69 13.40 12.41 -8.49
N ARG A 70 13.38 11.71 -9.62
CA ARG A 70 12.51 10.55 -9.83
C ARG A 70 13.35 9.32 -10.16
N PHE A 71 13.14 8.26 -9.39
CA PHE A 71 13.66 6.93 -9.68
C PHE A 71 12.52 6.08 -10.24
N GLU A 72 12.74 5.51 -11.42
CA GLU A 72 11.84 4.51 -11.96
C GLU A 72 12.13 3.17 -11.30
N ILE A 73 11.08 2.53 -10.80
CA ILE A 73 11.16 1.24 -10.12
C ILE A 73 10.06 0.32 -10.60
N ALA A 74 10.34 -0.97 -10.62
CA ALA A 74 9.37 -2.04 -10.85
C ALA A 74 9.47 -3.10 -9.76
N LEU A 75 8.36 -3.75 -9.44
CA LEU A 75 8.38 -4.95 -8.63
C LEU A 75 8.82 -6.14 -9.47
N ASP A 76 9.67 -7.00 -8.89
CA ASP A 76 10.03 -8.27 -9.50
C ASP A 76 8.80 -9.18 -9.58
N ALA A 77 8.74 -10.03 -10.62
CA ALA A 77 7.64 -10.96 -10.79
C ALA A 77 7.48 -11.90 -9.58
N ASN A 78 8.56 -12.24 -8.88
CA ASN A 78 8.50 -13.07 -7.67
C ASN A 78 7.87 -12.37 -6.46
N ALA A 79 7.67 -11.04 -6.51
CA ALA A 79 6.99 -10.32 -5.44
C ALA A 79 5.54 -10.81 -5.24
N VAL A 80 4.90 -11.37 -6.28
CA VAL A 80 3.55 -11.97 -6.17
C VAL A 80 3.52 -13.14 -5.18
N ASN A 81 4.65 -13.84 -4.99
CA ASN A 81 4.75 -14.91 -4.01
C ASN A 81 4.93 -14.38 -2.59
N GLN A 82 5.15 -13.08 -2.41
CA GLN A 82 5.45 -12.41 -1.14
C GLN A 82 4.34 -11.45 -0.70
N TYR A 83 3.07 -11.81 -0.93
CA TYR A 83 1.95 -11.05 -0.38
C TYR A 83 2.07 -10.87 1.14
N TYR A 84 1.71 -9.66 1.57
CA TYR A 84 1.77 -9.11 2.92
C TYR A 84 3.18 -9.08 3.54
N GLU A 85 4.24 -9.19 2.72
CA GLU A 85 5.59 -8.79 3.13
C GLU A 85 5.82 -7.28 2.92
N HIS A 86 6.64 -6.70 3.79
CA HIS A 86 7.09 -5.31 3.68
C HIS A 86 8.41 -5.24 2.93
N LEU A 87 8.38 -4.68 1.72
CA LEU A 87 9.55 -4.44 0.92
C LEU A 87 10.09 -3.05 1.24
N PHE A 88 11.25 -3.00 1.90
CA PHE A 88 11.86 -1.75 2.30
C PHE A 88 12.58 -1.07 1.15
N TRP A 89 12.61 0.25 1.22
CA TRP A 89 13.49 1.06 0.39
C TRP A 89 13.98 2.26 1.21
N ASN A 90 15.15 2.76 0.85
CA ASN A 90 15.88 3.73 1.62
C ASN A 90 16.52 4.77 0.71
N ILE A 91 16.31 6.04 1.03
CA ILE A 91 17.01 7.15 0.39
C ILE A 91 18.02 7.72 1.38
N ASN A 92 19.25 7.86 0.92
CA ASN A 92 20.26 8.65 1.61
C ASN A 92 20.53 9.92 0.83
N LEU A 93 20.64 11.04 1.54
CA LEU A 93 21.20 12.28 1.05
C LEU A 93 22.63 12.40 1.57
N LEU A 94 23.57 12.56 0.66
CA LEU A 94 24.97 12.76 0.96
C LEU A 94 25.39 14.17 0.55
N LEU A 95 26.15 14.82 1.43
CA LEU A 95 26.86 16.06 1.15
C LEU A 95 28.34 15.77 1.31
N ARG A 96 29.13 15.91 0.24
CA ARG A 96 30.58 15.62 0.26
C ARG A 96 30.89 14.19 0.71
N ASP A 97 30.15 13.23 0.19
CA ASP A 97 30.24 11.80 0.55
C ASP A 97 29.91 11.47 2.02
N VAL A 98 29.39 12.44 2.78
CA VAL A 98 28.92 12.25 4.15
C VAL A 98 27.40 12.18 4.16
N LEU A 99 26.85 11.12 4.76
CA LEU A 99 25.42 10.98 4.99
C LEU A 99 24.93 12.11 5.90
N ILE A 100 24.02 12.93 5.39
CA ILE A 100 23.38 14.01 6.17
C ILE A 100 21.91 13.75 6.46
N GLU A 101 21.25 12.91 5.66
CA GLU A 101 19.84 12.55 5.87
C GLU A 101 19.55 11.15 5.36
N ASN A 102 18.69 10.43 6.09
CA ASN A 102 18.26 9.08 5.78
C ASN A 102 16.73 8.99 5.88
N HIS A 103 16.09 8.47 4.84
CA HIS A 103 14.65 8.21 4.79
C HIS A 103 14.39 6.77 4.43
N ARG A 104 13.91 6.00 5.41
CA ARG A 104 13.52 4.61 5.24
C ARG A 104 12.00 4.50 5.13
N ASN A 105 11.54 3.87 4.05
CA ASN A 105 10.14 3.61 3.78
C ASN A 105 9.94 2.12 3.46
N ASN A 106 8.69 1.70 3.40
CA ASN A 106 8.35 0.37 2.90
C ASN A 106 7.12 0.44 2.01
N ILE A 107 6.97 -0.58 1.18
CA ILE A 107 5.74 -0.89 0.47
C ILE A 107 5.29 -2.28 0.88
N ARG A 108 3.99 -2.47 1.07
CA ARG A 108 3.42 -3.79 1.31
C ARG A 108 2.90 -4.36 0.00
N VAL A 109 3.27 -5.59 -0.32
CA VAL A 109 2.72 -6.27 -1.50
C VAL A 109 1.37 -6.87 -1.15
N VAL A 110 0.33 -6.57 -1.92
CA VAL A 110 -1.02 -7.11 -1.68
C VAL A 110 -1.58 -7.68 -2.98
N PRO A 111 -2.45 -8.71 -2.93
CA PRO A 111 -3.08 -9.25 -4.11
C PRO A 111 -3.84 -8.17 -4.90
N THR A 112 -3.88 -8.33 -6.21
CA THR A 112 -4.69 -7.44 -7.06
C THR A 112 -6.13 -7.93 -7.06
N PHE A 113 -7.06 -7.04 -6.74
CA PHE A 113 -8.49 -7.26 -6.91
C PHE A 113 -8.84 -7.12 -8.39
N ILE A 114 -9.60 -8.06 -8.92
CA ILE A 114 -10.07 -8.07 -10.30
C ILE A 114 -11.59 -7.87 -10.30
N PRO A 115 -12.06 -6.69 -10.75
CA PRO A 115 -13.50 -6.43 -10.87
C PRO A 115 -14.17 -7.45 -11.79
N LYS A 116 -15.45 -7.73 -11.53
CA LYS A 116 -16.32 -8.60 -12.36
C LYS A 116 -16.01 -10.10 -12.33
N ILE A 117 -14.98 -10.54 -11.59
CA ILE A 117 -14.80 -11.96 -11.31
C ILE A 117 -15.67 -12.32 -10.10
N HIS A 118 -16.60 -13.26 -10.30
CA HIS A 118 -17.39 -13.81 -9.21
C HIS A 118 -16.52 -14.70 -8.33
N THR A 119 -16.60 -14.51 -7.01
CA THR A 119 -15.99 -15.38 -6.00
C THR A 119 -16.95 -15.69 -4.87
N ASP A 120 -16.70 -16.77 -4.14
CA ASP A 120 -17.52 -17.12 -2.97
C ASP A 120 -17.23 -16.14 -1.81
N VAL A 121 -15.94 -15.76 -1.67
CA VAL A 121 -15.46 -14.95 -0.55
C VAL A 121 -14.69 -13.72 -1.03
N LEU A 122 -15.03 -12.55 -0.48
CA LEU A 122 -14.20 -11.35 -0.51
C LEU A 122 -13.52 -11.19 0.85
N LEU A 123 -12.22 -11.48 0.91
CA LEU A 123 -11.42 -11.26 2.11
C LEU A 123 -10.98 -9.79 2.16
N VAL A 124 -11.51 -9.06 3.13
CA VAL A 124 -11.14 -7.67 3.39
C VAL A 124 -10.05 -7.62 4.44
N THR A 125 -8.94 -7.01 4.05
CA THR A 125 -7.67 -6.98 4.80
C THR A 125 -7.26 -5.54 5.06
N ASN A 126 -6.34 -5.38 6.01
CA ASN A 126 -5.89 -4.09 6.50
C ASN A 126 -4.39 -4.12 6.84
N ALA A 127 -3.82 -2.98 7.24
CA ALA A 127 -2.42 -2.74 7.60
C ALA A 127 -1.83 -3.73 8.63
N HIS A 128 -2.65 -4.35 9.46
CA HIS A 128 -2.24 -5.29 10.51
C HIS A 128 -2.22 -6.74 10.07
N VAL A 129 -2.84 -7.06 8.92
CA VAL A 129 -2.82 -8.41 8.37
C VAL A 129 -1.41 -8.74 7.91
N GLY A 130 -0.81 -9.72 8.58
CA GLY A 130 0.49 -10.26 8.24
C GLY A 130 0.41 -11.38 7.21
N ARG A 131 1.56 -11.74 6.63
CA ARG A 131 1.66 -12.84 5.66
C ARG A 131 1.18 -14.19 6.20
N SER A 132 1.58 -14.55 7.41
CA SER A 132 1.18 -15.83 8.02
C SER A 132 -0.33 -15.95 8.17
N GLU A 133 -0.98 -14.87 8.61
CA GLU A 133 -2.43 -14.78 8.74
C GLU A 133 -3.11 -14.86 7.37
N PHE A 134 -2.66 -14.06 6.40
CA PHE A 134 -3.17 -14.13 5.03
C PHE A 134 -3.08 -15.54 4.45
N LEU A 135 -1.92 -16.20 4.56
CA LEU A 135 -1.74 -17.57 4.08
C LEU A 135 -2.63 -18.59 4.82
N ALA A 136 -2.92 -18.36 6.10
CA ALA A 136 -3.86 -19.20 6.85
C ALA A 136 -5.28 -19.11 6.26
N TYR A 137 -5.76 -17.89 5.95
CA TYR A 137 -7.06 -17.72 5.27
C TYR A 137 -7.07 -18.33 3.87
N GLN A 138 -6.02 -18.12 3.08
CA GLN A 138 -5.93 -18.74 1.74
C GLN A 138 -5.97 -20.27 1.82
N ASN A 139 -5.32 -20.87 2.82
CA ASN A 139 -5.40 -22.31 3.06
C ASN A 139 -6.80 -22.74 3.50
N LEU A 140 -7.45 -21.97 4.37
CA LEU A 140 -8.81 -22.23 4.84
C LEU A 140 -9.81 -22.26 3.68
N PHE A 141 -9.79 -21.24 2.82
CA PHE A 141 -10.67 -21.17 1.65
C PHE A 141 -10.42 -22.34 0.69
N ARG A 142 -9.16 -22.70 0.47
CA ARG A 142 -8.82 -23.87 -0.35
C ARG A 142 -9.37 -25.18 0.24
N LEU A 143 -9.32 -25.36 1.55
CA LEU A 143 -9.86 -26.56 2.22
C LEU A 143 -11.38 -26.68 2.04
N PHE A 144 -12.10 -25.55 2.10
CA PHE A 144 -13.54 -25.50 1.86
C PHE A 144 -13.91 -25.41 0.37
N LYS A 145 -12.92 -25.37 -0.53
CA LYS A 145 -13.09 -25.17 -1.97
C LYS A 145 -13.80 -23.86 -2.34
N TYR A 146 -13.62 -22.83 -1.52
CA TYR A 146 -14.09 -21.48 -1.83
C TYR A 146 -13.10 -20.76 -2.72
N SER A 147 -13.62 -20.22 -3.82
CA SER A 147 -12.99 -19.17 -4.60
C SER A 147 -12.98 -17.87 -3.80
N ASN A 148 -11.87 -17.12 -3.86
CA ASN A 148 -11.76 -15.88 -3.10
C ASN A 148 -10.99 -14.79 -3.85
N GLN A 149 -11.33 -13.56 -3.55
CA GLN A 149 -10.53 -12.37 -3.86
C GLN A 149 -10.18 -11.63 -2.59
N THR A 150 -9.20 -10.73 -2.67
CA THR A 150 -8.75 -9.93 -1.54
C THR A 150 -8.94 -8.45 -1.83
N TRP A 151 -9.58 -7.74 -0.89
CA TRP A 151 -9.69 -6.29 -0.87
C TRP A 151 -8.81 -5.74 0.24
N ASP A 152 -7.76 -5.02 -0.11
CA ASP A 152 -6.88 -4.36 0.85
C ASP A 152 -7.29 -2.89 1.01
N ILE A 153 -7.73 -2.51 2.22
CA ILE A 153 -8.31 -1.17 2.45
C ILE A 153 -7.28 -0.05 2.29
N GLU A 154 -5.99 -0.32 2.52
CA GLU A 154 -4.93 0.66 2.29
C GLU A 154 -4.64 0.87 0.80
N ARG A 155 -4.88 -0.15 -0.04
CA ARG A 155 -4.68 -0.06 -1.49
C ARG A 155 -5.88 0.54 -2.22
N TYR A 156 -7.09 0.08 -1.88
CA TYR A 156 -8.30 0.42 -2.65
C TYR A 156 -9.21 1.42 -1.93
N GLY A 157 -8.88 1.77 -0.68
CA GLY A 157 -9.74 2.54 0.20
C GLY A 157 -10.80 1.68 0.88
N ALA A 158 -11.73 2.34 1.58
CA ALA A 158 -12.98 1.71 2.01
C ALA A 158 -13.77 1.17 0.80
N PHE A 159 -14.92 0.52 1.02
CA PHE A 159 -15.73 -0.06 -0.06
C PHE A 159 -16.18 0.93 -1.14
N HIS A 160 -16.01 2.23 -0.92
CA HIS A 160 -16.38 3.30 -1.82
C HIS A 160 -15.25 3.59 -2.81
N ASN A 161 -15.06 2.70 -3.77
CA ASN A 161 -14.17 2.95 -4.91
C ASN A 161 -15.00 3.05 -6.21
N PRO A 162 -15.04 4.22 -6.86
CA PRO A 162 -15.88 4.42 -8.05
C PRO A 162 -15.41 3.62 -9.27
N GLU A 163 -14.16 3.14 -9.28
CA GLU A 163 -13.55 2.43 -10.40
C GLU A 163 -13.53 0.90 -10.20
N LEU A 164 -13.70 0.43 -8.96
CA LEU A 164 -13.59 -0.97 -8.58
C LEU A 164 -14.88 -1.45 -7.90
N ILE A 165 -15.73 -2.13 -8.67
CA ILE A 165 -17.01 -2.67 -8.19
C ILE A 165 -16.82 -4.12 -7.74
N TRP A 166 -17.05 -4.36 -6.44
CA TRP A 166 -17.09 -5.68 -5.82
C TRP A 166 -18.52 -6.17 -5.54
N LEU A 167 -19.49 -5.25 -5.50
CA LEU A 167 -20.90 -5.56 -5.27
C LEU A 167 -21.42 -6.57 -6.31
N ASN A 168 -22.20 -7.56 -5.87
CA ASN A 168 -22.74 -8.65 -6.69
C ASN A 168 -21.68 -9.57 -7.34
N THR A 169 -20.41 -9.44 -6.94
CA THR A 169 -19.33 -10.36 -7.38
C THR A 169 -18.87 -11.29 -6.26
N THR A 170 -19.49 -11.20 -5.09
CA THR A 170 -19.19 -12.06 -3.94
C THR A 170 -20.44 -12.40 -3.16
N GLU A 171 -20.45 -13.55 -2.49
CA GLU A 171 -21.53 -13.96 -1.60
C GLU A 171 -21.20 -13.61 -0.15
N LEU A 172 -20.00 -13.98 0.30
CA LEU A 172 -19.54 -13.77 1.67
C LEU A 172 -18.43 -12.71 1.75
N ILE A 173 -18.60 -11.72 2.61
CA ILE A 173 -17.52 -10.78 2.96
C ILE A 173 -16.87 -11.24 4.26
N ILE A 174 -15.57 -11.49 4.28
CA ILE A 174 -14.84 -11.74 5.52
C ILE A 174 -13.99 -10.52 5.82
N PHE A 175 -14.30 -9.81 6.89
CA PHE A 175 -13.59 -8.63 7.32
C PHE A 175 -12.65 -8.96 8.48
N ILE A 176 -11.34 -8.82 8.27
CA ILE A 176 -10.37 -8.87 9.36
C ILE A 176 -10.36 -7.49 10.02
N TYR A 177 -10.80 -7.43 11.26
CA TYR A 177 -10.91 -6.21 12.04
C TYR A 177 -9.54 -5.68 12.46
N SER A 178 -9.37 -4.36 12.40
CA SER A 178 -8.16 -3.67 12.90
C SER A 178 -8.47 -2.54 13.85
N LYS A 179 -9.41 -1.67 13.48
CA LYS A 179 -9.80 -0.48 14.24
C LYS A 179 -11.32 -0.26 14.19
N PRO A 180 -11.96 0.12 15.30
CA PRO A 180 -13.41 0.32 15.38
C PRO A 180 -13.96 1.31 14.36
N GLU A 181 -13.42 2.53 14.34
CA GLU A 181 -13.97 3.62 13.55
C GLU A 181 -13.93 3.34 12.05
N SER A 182 -12.80 2.86 11.51
CA SER A 182 -12.65 2.58 10.07
C SER A 182 -13.46 1.37 9.61
N THR A 183 -13.53 0.33 10.45
CA THR A 183 -14.31 -0.88 10.14
C THR A 183 -15.80 -0.56 10.14
N PHE A 184 -16.25 0.22 11.12
CA PHE A 184 -17.64 0.61 11.25
C PHE A 184 -18.10 1.53 10.13
N GLN A 185 -17.30 2.53 9.75
CA GLN A 185 -17.58 3.37 8.58
C GLN A 185 -17.67 2.53 7.30
N THR A 186 -16.87 1.47 7.19
CA THR A 186 -16.92 0.54 6.06
C THR A 186 -18.19 -0.32 6.07
N MET A 187 -18.68 -0.74 7.24
CA MET A 187 -19.94 -1.48 7.39
C MET A 187 -21.18 -0.60 7.23
N LYS A 188 -21.15 0.66 7.66
CA LYS A 188 -22.24 1.64 7.47
C LYS A 188 -22.37 2.13 6.02
N SER A 189 -21.48 1.67 5.16
CA SER A 189 -21.37 2.14 3.79
C SER A 189 -22.55 1.63 2.92
N ASP A 190 -23.09 2.46 2.03
CA ASP A 190 -24.26 2.10 1.20
C ASP A 190 -24.03 0.83 0.39
N LEU A 191 -22.80 0.62 -0.06
CA LEU A 191 -22.41 -0.57 -0.82
C LEU A 191 -22.44 -1.85 0.02
N PHE A 192 -22.06 -1.77 1.30
CA PHE A 192 -22.20 -2.89 2.22
C PHE A 192 -23.68 -3.23 2.45
N LEU A 193 -24.51 -2.22 2.68
CA LEU A 193 -25.96 -2.40 2.83
C LEU A 193 -26.61 -2.97 1.57
N GLN A 194 -26.18 -2.54 0.39
CA GLN A 194 -26.63 -3.10 -0.88
C GLN A 194 -26.20 -4.57 -1.03
N HIS A 195 -24.99 -4.92 -0.62
CA HIS A 195 -24.52 -6.32 -0.62
C HIS A 195 -25.41 -7.21 0.22
N MET A 196 -25.68 -6.80 1.47
CA MET A 196 -26.55 -7.56 2.37
C MET A 196 -27.98 -7.73 1.84
N LYS A 197 -28.41 -6.89 0.88
CA LYS A 197 -29.72 -6.96 0.22
C LYS A 197 -29.66 -7.62 -1.17
N SER A 198 -28.48 -7.96 -1.66
CA SER A 198 -28.26 -8.38 -3.05
C SER A 198 -28.69 -9.82 -3.33
N SER A 199 -28.58 -10.72 -2.35
CA SER A 199 -29.00 -12.10 -2.46
C SER A 199 -29.29 -12.72 -1.10
N GLU A 200 -30.03 -13.83 -1.07
CA GLU A 200 -30.29 -14.60 0.15
C GLU A 200 -29.02 -15.26 0.72
N ASN A 201 -27.99 -15.44 -0.12
CA ASN A 201 -26.69 -15.98 0.28
C ASN A 201 -25.70 -14.88 0.68
N ALA A 202 -26.10 -13.60 0.60
CA ALA A 202 -25.24 -12.50 0.95
C ALA A 202 -24.99 -12.49 2.47
N GLY A 203 -23.73 -12.63 2.85
CA GLY A 203 -23.34 -12.67 4.25
C GLY A 203 -22.07 -11.88 4.50
N PHE A 204 -21.76 -11.72 5.79
CA PHE A 204 -20.43 -11.31 6.18
C PHE A 204 -20.01 -11.92 7.53
N ILE A 205 -18.70 -11.98 7.74
CA ILE A 205 -18.07 -12.38 9.00
C ILE A 205 -17.08 -11.27 9.37
N CYS A 206 -17.13 -10.81 10.61
CA CYS A 206 -16.12 -9.91 11.17
C CYS A 206 -15.26 -10.69 12.17
N ILE A 207 -13.93 -10.68 11.98
CA ILE A 207 -12.99 -11.42 12.82
C ILE A 207 -12.09 -10.41 13.55
N GLY A 208 -12.03 -10.50 14.88
CA GLY A 208 -11.09 -9.72 15.69
C GLY A 208 -11.63 -8.40 16.26
N ALA A 209 -12.95 -8.20 16.35
CA ALA A 209 -13.51 -7.11 17.15
C ALA A 209 -13.02 -7.26 18.61
N GLY A 210 -12.33 -6.23 19.11
CA GLY A 210 -11.55 -6.34 20.35
C GLY A 210 -12.42 -6.46 21.60
N LEU A 211 -13.61 -5.86 21.58
CA LEU A 211 -14.58 -5.91 22.67
C LEU A 211 -15.99 -6.22 22.15
N PRO A 212 -16.78 -7.07 22.83
CA PRO A 212 -18.17 -7.37 22.45
C PRO A 212 -19.03 -6.12 22.20
N MET A 213 -18.84 -5.10 23.04
CA MET A 213 -19.52 -3.79 22.96
C MET A 213 -19.31 -3.04 21.64
N GLU A 214 -18.27 -3.37 20.87
CA GLU A 214 -17.96 -2.71 19.59
C GLU A 214 -18.82 -3.23 18.42
N LEU A 215 -19.46 -4.39 18.60
CA LEU A 215 -20.43 -4.95 17.64
C LEU A 215 -21.86 -4.95 18.20
N ASP A 216 -22.07 -4.65 19.49
CA ASP A 216 -23.39 -4.58 20.14
C ASP A 216 -24.32 -3.50 19.51
N PHE A 217 -23.79 -2.61 18.67
CA PHE A 217 -24.54 -1.60 17.90
C PHE A 217 -25.11 -2.11 16.57
N GLY A 218 -24.69 -3.29 16.11
CA GLY A 218 -25.28 -3.96 14.94
C GLY A 218 -26.24 -5.05 15.40
N LEU A 219 -27.55 -4.81 15.33
CA LEU A 219 -28.52 -5.89 15.49
C LEU A 219 -28.55 -6.70 14.19
N PHE A 220 -28.01 -7.92 14.28
CA PHE A 220 -28.09 -8.92 13.21
C PHE A 220 -29.44 -9.62 13.27
N ASP A 221 -30.45 -9.05 12.64
CA ASP A 221 -31.57 -9.86 12.15
C ASP A 221 -31.16 -10.45 10.80
N TYR A 222 -31.23 -11.78 10.67
CA TYR A 222 -30.97 -12.50 9.41
C TYR A 222 -31.76 -11.93 8.23
N ASN A 223 -32.85 -11.21 8.49
CA ASN A 223 -33.68 -10.55 7.48
C ASN A 223 -33.46 -9.03 7.37
N ASN A 224 -32.83 -8.39 8.35
CA ASN A 224 -32.67 -6.93 8.39
C ASN A 224 -31.42 -6.51 9.18
N LEU A 225 -30.42 -5.96 8.48
CA LEU A 225 -29.32 -5.28 9.15
C LEU A 225 -29.83 -3.94 9.70
N GLN A 226 -29.90 -3.79 11.02
CA GLN A 226 -30.22 -2.53 11.68
C GLN A 226 -29.02 -2.06 12.51
N PHE A 227 -28.54 -0.85 12.22
CA PHE A 227 -27.60 -0.17 13.09
C PHE A 227 -28.40 0.54 14.18
N ILE A 228 -28.05 0.32 15.44
CA ILE A 228 -28.55 1.11 16.56
C ILE A 228 -27.97 2.52 16.36
N ASP A 229 -28.85 3.49 16.11
CA ASP A 229 -28.46 4.90 15.98
C ASP A 229 -27.76 5.37 17.26
N ASP A 230 -26.73 6.22 17.10
CA ASP A 230 -25.88 6.77 18.18
C ASP A 230 -26.68 7.53 19.26
#